data_AF-A0A0R3S6X5-F1
#
_entry.id   AF-A0A0R3S6X5-F1
#
_cell.length_a   1.000
_cell.length_b   1.000
_cell.length_c   1.000
_cell.angle_alpha   90.00
_cell.angle_beta   90.00
_cell.angle_gamma   90.00
#
_symmetry.space_group_name_H-M   'P 1'
#
loop_
_entity.id
_entity.type
_entity.pdbx_description
1 polymer ?
#
loop_
_entity_poly.entity_id
_entity_poly.type
_entity_poly.pdbx_seq_one_letter_code
_entity_poly.pdbx_strand_id
1 'polypeptide(L)'
;MNFCFQAHGICVHDHEITFNQTKDSAIKTVAWMIVFGDGLHNFIDGVSIGAAFSESVLSGLSVSVSVFAEEFPHELGDVAILLNAGMNQKQALFYNLLSTITCFVGFVIGVVLGSVESLLRYIFGFSGGMFLYIALSCMMPEMKSTMEEALENGYLDAFLVLSLQTTGLALGTFSMFFFARYGDLIKFA
;
A
#
# COMPACT_ATOMS: atom_id res chain seq x y z
N MET A 1 -9.11 35.98 -23.31
CA MET A 1 -9.88 36.43 -22.15
C MET A 1 -9.16 35.95 -20.90
N ASN A 2 -8.81 36.88 -20.01
CA ASN A 2 -8.11 36.65 -18.75
C ASN A 2 -8.87 35.71 -17.83
N PHE A 3 -8.16 34.94 -16.99
CA PHE A 3 -8.33 35.04 -15.53
C PHE A 3 -7.06 34.59 -14.80
N CYS A 4 -6.52 35.52 -14.02
CA CYS A 4 -5.59 35.27 -12.93
C CYS A 4 -6.45 35.17 -11.65
N PHE A 5 -6.22 34.17 -10.81
CA PHE A 5 -6.46 34.29 -9.37
C PHE A 5 -5.38 33.51 -8.63
N GLN A 6 -4.53 34.26 -7.93
CA GLN A 6 -3.57 33.76 -6.97
C GLN A 6 -4.15 33.94 -5.57
N ALA A 7 -4.03 32.93 -4.72
CA ALA A 7 -4.12 33.07 -3.27
C ALA A 7 -3.08 32.17 -2.58
N HIS A 8 -2.25 32.81 -1.76
CA HIS A 8 -1.28 32.27 -0.79
C HIS A 8 -1.85 31.17 0.13
N GLY A 9 -1.06 30.33 0.80
CA GLY A 9 0.37 30.30 0.94
C GLY A 9 0.77 29.18 1.90
N ILE A 10 1.46 28.18 1.38
CA ILE A 10 2.42 27.33 2.10
C ILE A 10 3.51 27.12 1.06
N CYS A 11 4.70 27.70 1.28
CA CYS A 11 5.88 27.30 0.52
C CYS A 11 6.24 25.89 0.98
N VAL A 12 5.54 24.89 0.45
CA VAL A 12 6.19 23.59 0.26
C VAL A 12 7.24 23.88 -0.80
N HIS A 13 8.51 23.80 -0.43
CA HIS A 13 9.57 23.64 -1.40
C HIS A 13 9.34 22.27 -2.05
N ASP A 14 8.35 22.20 -2.94
CA ASP A 14 8.40 21.23 -4.02
C ASP A 14 9.68 21.63 -4.76
N HIS A 15 10.72 20.83 -4.56
CA HIS A 15 11.65 20.64 -5.65
C HIS A 15 10.79 20.08 -6.79
N GLU A 16 10.23 21.00 -7.58
CA GLU A 16 9.90 20.78 -8.96
C GLU A 16 11.23 20.34 -9.59
N ILE A 17 11.55 19.06 -9.45
CA ILE A 17 12.51 18.43 -10.31
C ILE A 17 11.80 18.49 -11.65
N THR A 18 12.05 19.57 -12.39
CA THR A 18 11.66 19.72 -13.78
C THR A 18 12.47 18.66 -14.54
N PHE A 19 12.03 17.42 -14.44
CA PHE A 19 12.51 16.33 -15.28
C PHE A 19 11.99 16.65 -16.67
N ASN A 20 12.85 17.29 -17.45
CA ASN A 20 12.65 17.58 -18.85
C ASN A 20 12.71 16.26 -19.63
N GLN A 21 11.72 15.41 -19.40
CA GLN A 21 11.79 14.00 -19.70
C GLN A 21 10.44 13.62 -20.31
N THR A 22 10.49 13.38 -21.62
CA THR A 22 9.42 12.91 -22.50
C THR A 22 8.39 12.07 -21.75
N LYS A 23 7.07 12.30 -21.92
CA LYS A 23 5.97 11.59 -21.21
C LYS A 23 6.21 10.09 -20.92
N ASP A 24 6.90 9.38 -21.81
CA ASP A 24 7.38 8.00 -21.62
C ASP A 24 8.25 7.74 -20.37
N SER A 25 9.10 8.67 -19.94
CA SER A 25 10.02 8.47 -18.81
C SER A 25 9.35 8.75 -17.46
N ALA A 26 8.41 9.68 -17.40
CA ALA A 26 7.59 9.90 -16.21
C ALA A 26 6.73 8.65 -15.93
N ILE A 27 6.07 8.12 -16.96
CA ILE A 27 5.25 6.90 -16.88
C ILE A 27 6.11 5.69 -16.46
N LYS A 28 7.31 5.54 -17.02
CA LYS A 28 8.26 4.49 -16.60
C LYS A 28 8.72 4.65 -15.14
N THR A 29 8.83 5.89 -14.64
CA THR A 29 9.26 6.15 -13.26
C THR A 29 8.18 5.73 -12.27
N VAL A 30 6.91 6.04 -12.56
CA VAL A 30 5.76 5.60 -11.76
C VAL A 30 5.70 4.06 -11.71
N ALA A 31 5.86 3.39 -12.85
CA ALA A 31 5.86 1.93 -12.91
C ALA A 31 6.96 1.29 -12.02
N TRP A 32 8.18 1.83 -12.03
CA TRP A 32 9.26 1.34 -11.17
C TRP A 32 9.02 1.63 -9.68
N MET A 33 8.41 2.77 -9.36
CA MET A 33 8.06 3.11 -7.98
C MET A 33 7.00 2.16 -7.43
N ILE A 34 6.01 1.77 -8.23
CA ILE A 34 4.99 0.78 -7.88
C ILE A 34 5.64 -0.58 -7.61
N VAL A 35 6.42 -1.11 -8.56
CA VAL A 35 7.07 -2.44 -8.40
C VAL A 35 7.98 -2.49 -7.16
N PHE A 36 8.72 -1.42 -6.88
CA PHE A 36 9.61 -1.40 -5.72
C PHE A 36 8.85 -1.20 -4.40
N GLY A 37 7.81 -0.37 -4.42
CA GLY A 37 6.90 -0.15 -3.29
C GLY A 37 6.17 -1.44 -2.92
N ASP A 38 5.60 -2.10 -3.92
CA ASP A 38 4.92 -3.39 -3.80
C ASP A 38 5.88 -4.48 -3.29
N GLY A 39 7.12 -4.53 -3.81
CA GLY A 39 8.14 -5.44 -3.28
C GLY A 39 8.51 -5.18 -1.81
N LEU A 40 8.51 -3.93 -1.35
CA LEU A 40 8.73 -3.62 0.07
C LEU A 40 7.50 -3.94 0.93
N HIS A 41 6.29 -3.72 0.40
CA HIS A 41 5.03 -4.07 1.05
C HIS A 41 4.95 -5.58 1.31
N ASN A 42 5.09 -6.36 0.23
CA ASN A 42 5.15 -7.81 0.24
C ASN A 42 6.21 -8.34 1.22
N PHE A 43 7.39 -7.72 1.28
CA PHE A 43 8.44 -8.12 2.23
C PHE A 43 7.98 -7.99 3.68
N ILE A 44 7.32 -6.89 4.03
CA ILE A 44 6.87 -6.60 5.39
C ILE A 44 5.70 -7.51 5.78
N ASP A 45 4.81 -7.79 4.85
CA ASP A 45 3.75 -8.77 5.03
C ASP A 45 4.32 -10.14 5.35
N GLY A 46 5.32 -10.56 4.57
CA GLY A 46 6.08 -11.78 4.82
C GLY A 46 6.65 -11.80 6.24
N VAL A 47 7.37 -10.74 6.65
CA VAL A 47 7.95 -10.64 8.00
C VAL A 47 6.86 -10.76 9.08
N SER A 48 5.71 -10.11 8.88
CA SER A 48 4.59 -10.11 9.82
C SER A 48 3.96 -11.50 9.93
N ILE A 49 3.72 -12.18 8.80
CA ILE A 49 3.23 -13.55 8.76
C ILE A 49 4.22 -14.49 9.46
N GLY A 50 5.51 -14.38 9.15
CA GLY A 50 6.56 -15.22 9.75
C GLY A 50 6.67 -15.04 11.26
N ALA A 51 6.61 -13.80 11.73
CA ALA A 51 6.59 -13.49 13.17
C ALA A 51 5.35 -14.06 13.86
N ALA A 52 4.17 -13.94 13.25
CA ALA A 52 2.92 -14.50 13.79
C ALA A 52 2.93 -16.04 13.87
N PHE A 53 3.52 -16.72 12.87
CA PHE A 53 3.72 -18.17 12.92
C PHE A 53 4.72 -18.62 13.99
N SER A 54 5.69 -17.77 14.35
CA SER A 54 6.59 -18.03 15.48
C SER A 54 5.89 -17.96 16.83
N GLU A 55 4.76 -17.25 16.93
CA GLU A 55 3.95 -17.17 18.15
C GLU A 55 2.98 -18.36 18.24
N SER A 56 2.16 -18.58 17.22
CA SER A 56 1.29 -19.76 17.12
C SER A 56 0.81 -20.02 15.70
N VAL A 57 0.45 -21.28 15.40
CA VAL A 57 -0.10 -21.67 14.09
C VAL A 57 -1.39 -20.92 13.78
N LEU A 58 -2.24 -20.68 14.79
CA LEU A 58 -3.52 -20.01 14.61
C LEU A 58 -3.34 -18.50 14.33
N SER A 59 -2.42 -17.84 15.05
CA SER A 59 -2.04 -16.43 14.80
C SER A 59 -1.46 -16.27 13.39
N GLY A 60 -0.51 -17.12 13.01
CA GLY A 60 0.06 -17.14 11.67
C GLY A 60 -0.97 -17.33 10.56
N LEU A 61 -1.91 -18.28 10.73
CA LEU A 61 -3.01 -18.48 9.78
C LEU A 61 -3.93 -17.26 9.70
N SER A 62 -4.28 -16.64 10.83
CA SER A 62 -5.13 -15.45 10.85
C SER A 62 -4.48 -14.29 10.10
N VAL A 63 -3.22 -13.99 10.39
CA VAL A 63 -2.47 -12.90 9.72
C VAL A 63 -2.31 -13.18 8.24
N SER A 64 -2.02 -14.43 7.85
CA SER A 64 -1.90 -14.81 6.44
C SER A 64 -3.19 -14.59 5.65
N VAL A 65 -4.34 -14.93 6.23
CA VAL A 65 -5.65 -14.71 5.59
C VAL A 65 -5.97 -13.22 5.48
N SER A 66 -5.64 -12.44 6.51
CA SER A 66 -5.79 -10.98 6.48
C SER A 66 -4.94 -10.35 5.37
N VAL A 67 -3.64 -10.65 5.32
CA VAL A 67 -2.73 -10.18 4.27
C VAL A 67 -3.22 -10.60 2.89
N PHE A 68 -3.61 -11.87 2.70
CA PHE A 68 -4.13 -12.33 1.42
C PHE A 68 -5.36 -11.54 0.94
N ALA A 69 -6.23 -11.14 1.87
CA ALA A 69 -7.43 -10.39 1.55
C ALA A 69 -7.15 -8.94 1.12
N GLU A 70 -6.06 -8.32 1.59
CA GLU A 70 -5.65 -6.98 1.17
C GLU A 70 -4.71 -6.99 -0.04
N GLU A 71 -3.86 -8.01 -0.18
CA GLU A 71 -2.93 -8.14 -1.30
C GLU A 71 -3.60 -8.54 -2.62
N PHE A 72 -4.64 -9.38 -2.58
CA PHE A 72 -5.35 -9.79 -3.81
C PHE A 72 -5.91 -8.61 -4.63
N PRO A 73 -6.65 -7.65 -4.04
CA PRO A 73 -7.07 -6.46 -4.78
C PRO A 73 -5.90 -5.51 -5.10
N HIS A 74 -4.87 -5.45 -4.24
CA HIS A 74 -3.69 -4.59 -4.46
C HIS A 74 -2.91 -5.03 -5.71
N GLU A 75 -2.53 -6.30 -5.81
CA GLU A 75 -1.80 -6.87 -6.95
C GLU A 75 -2.59 -6.72 -8.27
N LEU A 76 -3.93 -6.87 -8.23
CA LEU A 76 -4.77 -6.63 -9.41
C LEU A 76 -4.77 -5.16 -9.84
N GLY A 77 -4.75 -4.24 -8.88
CA GLY A 77 -4.61 -2.81 -9.12
C GLY A 77 -3.26 -2.46 -9.75
N ASP A 78 -2.17 -2.99 -9.19
CA ASP A 78 -0.82 -2.78 -9.69
C ASP A 78 -0.66 -3.27 -11.12
N VAL A 79 -1.18 -4.46 -11.45
CA VAL A 79 -1.19 -4.94 -12.84
C VAL A 79 -1.97 -3.99 -13.75
N ALA A 80 -3.11 -3.45 -13.32
CA ALA A 80 -3.90 -2.50 -14.12
C ALA A 80 -3.14 -1.18 -14.36
N ILE A 81 -2.46 -0.65 -13.33
CA ILE A 81 -1.68 0.58 -13.44
C ILE A 81 -0.44 0.37 -14.32
N LEU A 82 0.27 -0.76 -14.17
CA LEU A 82 1.44 -1.11 -15.01
C LEU A 82 1.05 -1.27 -16.48
N LEU A 83 -0.11 -1.84 -16.77
CA LEU A 83 -0.67 -1.91 -18.13
C LEU A 83 -0.99 -0.53 -18.69
N ASN A 84 -1.60 0.34 -17.89
CA ASN A 84 -1.89 1.72 -18.27
C ASN A 84 -0.61 2.55 -18.48
N ALA A 85 0.46 2.19 -17.75
CA ALA A 85 1.81 2.73 -17.93
C ALA A 85 2.53 2.23 -19.20
N GLY A 86 1.88 1.43 -20.03
CA GLY A 86 2.41 0.97 -21.32
C GLY A 86 3.31 -0.27 -21.23
N MET A 87 3.31 -0.99 -20.09
CA MET A 87 3.95 -2.30 -20.02
C MET A 87 3.11 -3.36 -20.70
N ASN A 88 3.78 -4.35 -21.30
CA ASN A 88 3.09 -5.48 -21.90
C ASN A 88 2.51 -6.40 -20.80
N GLN A 89 1.38 -7.08 -21.04
CA GLN A 89 0.72 -7.94 -20.03
C GLN A 89 1.65 -8.93 -19.34
N LYS A 90 2.52 -9.59 -20.11
CA LYS A 90 3.48 -10.54 -19.56
C LYS A 90 4.55 -9.87 -18.70
N GLN A 91 4.92 -8.63 -19.00
CA GLN A 91 5.89 -7.88 -18.22
C GLN A 91 5.26 -7.41 -16.91
N ALA A 92 4.07 -6.81 -16.95
CA ALA A 92 3.36 -6.37 -15.75
C ALA A 92 3.18 -7.53 -14.75
N LEU A 93 2.71 -8.68 -15.23
CA LEU A 93 2.54 -9.87 -14.39
C LEU A 93 3.88 -10.40 -13.85
N PHE A 94 4.96 -10.35 -14.65
CA PHE A 94 6.27 -10.83 -14.21
C PHE A 94 6.87 -9.97 -13.11
N TYR A 95 6.79 -8.64 -13.22
CA TYR A 95 7.30 -7.75 -12.19
C TYR A 95 6.46 -7.79 -10.91
N ASN A 96 5.14 -7.93 -11.04
CA ASN A 96 4.25 -8.14 -9.90
C ASN A 96 4.52 -9.49 -9.20
N LEU A 97 4.83 -10.54 -9.94
CA LEU A 97 5.22 -11.82 -9.33
C LEU A 97 6.61 -11.73 -8.67
N LEU A 98 7.50 -10.90 -9.22
CA LEU A 98 8.83 -10.69 -8.67
C LEU A 98 8.78 -9.94 -7.34
N SER A 99 7.85 -8.99 -7.15
CA SER A 99 7.59 -8.37 -5.87
C SER A 99 7.01 -9.37 -4.86
N THR A 100 6.08 -10.26 -5.23
CA THR A 100 5.56 -11.28 -4.30
C THR A 100 6.66 -12.23 -3.77
N ILE A 101 7.76 -12.44 -4.50
CA ILE A 101 8.90 -13.26 -4.01
C ILE A 101 9.56 -12.65 -2.77
N THR A 102 9.52 -11.32 -2.62
CA THR A 102 10.08 -10.66 -1.42
C THR A 102 9.29 -11.03 -0.16
N CYS A 103 8.00 -11.34 -0.29
CA CYS A 103 7.17 -11.85 0.81
C CYS A 103 7.70 -13.18 1.36
N PHE A 104 8.13 -14.09 0.48
CA PHE A 104 8.74 -15.34 0.95
C PHE A 104 10.06 -15.11 1.70
N VAL A 105 10.88 -14.15 1.24
CA VAL A 105 12.12 -13.76 1.93
C VAL A 105 11.80 -13.15 3.30
N GLY A 106 10.82 -12.24 3.34
CA GLY A 106 10.33 -11.64 4.57
C GLY A 106 9.82 -12.67 5.56
N PHE A 107 9.05 -13.67 5.09
CA PHE A 107 8.54 -14.77 5.90
C PHE A 107 9.64 -15.55 6.60
N VAL A 108 10.68 -15.97 5.86
CA VAL A 108 11.81 -16.70 6.45
C VAL A 108 12.50 -15.85 7.51
N ILE A 109 12.71 -14.56 7.24
CA ILE A 109 13.30 -13.62 8.21
C ILE A 109 12.41 -13.45 9.44
N GLY A 110 11.10 -13.29 9.24
CA GLY A 110 10.11 -13.14 10.32
C GLY A 110 10.07 -14.35 11.24
N VAL A 111 10.11 -15.57 10.69
CA VAL A 111 10.18 -16.81 11.48
C VAL A 111 11.48 -16.88 12.30
N VAL A 112 12.62 -16.55 11.68
CA VAL A 112 13.92 -16.60 12.36
C VAL A 112 13.99 -15.55 13.47
N LEU A 113 13.58 -14.32 13.21
CA LEU A 113 13.65 -13.22 14.17
C LEU A 113 12.56 -13.30 15.24
N GLY A 114 11.44 -13.98 14.97
CA GLY A 114 10.36 -14.19 15.92
C GLY A 114 10.75 -15.04 17.14
N SER A 115 11.85 -15.79 17.03
CA SER A 115 12.42 -16.56 18.16
C SER A 115 13.04 -15.69 19.26
N VAL A 116 13.21 -14.37 19.04
CA VAL A 116 13.78 -13.42 19.99
C VAL A 116 12.73 -12.37 20.38
N GLU A 117 12.09 -12.54 21.56
CA GLU A 117 11.02 -11.65 22.06
C GLU A 117 11.38 -10.16 22.03
N SER A 118 12.65 -9.82 22.29
CA SER A 118 13.11 -8.42 22.29
C SER A 118 13.12 -7.79 20.90
N LEU A 119 13.29 -8.59 19.84
CA LEU A 119 13.34 -8.14 18.45
C LEU A 119 11.94 -7.97 17.84
N LEU A 120 10.96 -8.76 18.29
CA LEU A 120 9.57 -8.66 17.84
C LEU A 120 9.02 -7.23 17.96
N ARG A 121 9.29 -6.54 19.07
CA ARG A 121 8.79 -5.17 19.31
C ARG A 121 9.36 -4.16 18.31
N TYR A 122 10.62 -4.32 17.91
CA TYR A 122 11.25 -3.47 16.90
C TYR A 122 10.76 -3.80 15.50
N ILE A 123 10.52 -5.07 15.20
CA ILE A 123 10.01 -5.54 13.90
C ILE A 123 8.59 -5.00 13.67
N PHE A 124 7.69 -5.14 14.65
CA PHE A 124 6.34 -4.59 14.52
C PHE A 124 6.33 -3.05 14.49
N GLY A 125 7.21 -2.40 15.26
CA GLY A 125 7.37 -0.94 15.20
C GLY A 125 7.86 -0.45 13.83
N PHE A 126 8.82 -1.16 13.23
CA PHE A 126 9.33 -0.86 11.89
C PHE A 126 8.28 -1.14 10.81
N SER A 127 7.62 -2.29 10.87
CA SER A 127 6.52 -2.68 9.96
C SER A 127 5.38 -1.66 9.99
N GLY A 128 4.90 -1.26 11.18
CA GLY A 128 3.86 -0.23 11.30
C GLY A 128 4.28 1.14 10.75
N GLY A 129 5.55 1.53 10.94
CA GLY A 129 6.09 2.77 10.37
C GLY A 129 6.14 2.74 8.84
N MET A 130 6.49 1.60 8.26
CA MET A 130 6.53 1.40 6.81
C MET A 130 5.12 1.34 6.19
N PHE A 131 4.16 0.68 6.83
CA PHE A 131 2.76 0.72 6.37
C PHE A 131 2.20 2.15 6.38
N LEU A 132 2.51 2.94 7.42
CA LEU A 132 2.15 4.35 7.45
C LEU A 132 2.83 5.15 6.32
N TYR A 133 4.12 4.88 6.05
CA TYR A 133 4.84 5.53 4.95
C TYR A 133 4.23 5.20 3.58
N ILE A 134 3.89 3.94 3.32
CA ILE A 134 3.27 3.49 2.06
C ILE A 134 1.87 4.11 1.90
N ALA A 135 1.06 4.11 2.96
CA ALA A 135 -0.27 4.70 2.95
C ALA A 135 -0.23 6.20 2.61
N LEU A 136 0.71 6.95 3.19
CA LEU A 136 0.84 8.38 2.95
C LEU A 136 1.53 8.72 1.62
N SER A 137 2.57 7.97 1.23
CA SER A 137 3.43 8.34 0.11
C SER A 137 2.99 7.75 -1.22
N CYS A 138 2.31 6.60 -1.21
CA CYS A 138 1.89 5.90 -2.43
C CYS A 138 0.37 5.95 -2.62
N MET A 139 -0.39 5.59 -1.59
CA MET A 139 -1.86 5.48 -1.71
C MET A 139 -2.57 6.86 -1.72
N MET A 140 -2.12 7.82 -0.89
CA MET A 140 -2.77 9.13 -0.83
C MET A 140 -2.70 9.92 -2.16
N PRO A 141 -1.57 9.97 -2.88
CA PRO A 141 -1.52 10.57 -4.21
C PRO A 141 -2.46 9.89 -5.23
N GLU A 142 -2.54 8.56 -5.22
CA GLU A 142 -3.41 7.79 -6.12
C GLU A 142 -4.91 8.01 -5.84
N MET A 143 -5.28 8.10 -4.56
CA MET A 143 -6.63 8.49 -4.15
C MET A 143 -7.01 9.88 -4.67
N LYS A 144 -6.03 10.81 -4.66
CA LYS A 144 -6.22 12.17 -5.15
C LYS A 144 -6.37 12.20 -6.67
N SER A 145 -5.52 11.50 -7.43
CA SER A 145 -5.62 11.45 -8.90
C SER A 145 -6.96 10.85 -9.34
N THR A 146 -7.40 9.75 -8.70
CA THR A 146 -8.69 9.13 -8.96
C THR A 146 -9.87 10.08 -8.71
N MET A 147 -9.77 10.92 -7.66
CA MET A 147 -10.80 11.91 -7.35
C MET A 147 -10.82 13.08 -8.34
N GLU A 148 -9.65 13.52 -8.82
CA GLU A 148 -9.53 14.56 -9.85
C GLU A 148 -10.13 14.08 -11.18
N GLU A 149 -9.87 12.83 -11.59
CA GLU A 149 -10.47 12.24 -12.80
C GLU A 149 -11.99 12.09 -12.67
N ALA A 150 -12.49 11.70 -11.50
CA ALA A 150 -13.93 11.63 -11.24
C ALA A 150 -14.62 13.00 -11.29
N LEU A 151 -13.92 14.07 -10.87
CA LEU A 151 -14.43 15.45 -10.96
C LEU A 151 -14.54 15.94 -12.41
N GLU A 152 -13.64 15.51 -13.29
CA GLU A 152 -13.73 15.83 -14.72
C GLU A 152 -14.92 15.15 -15.40
N ASN A 153 -15.26 13.92 -14.98
CA ASN A 153 -16.41 13.16 -15.49
C ASN A 153 -17.75 13.72 -14.99
N GLY A 154 -17.79 14.22 -13.75
CA GLY A 154 -18.92 14.99 -13.23
C GLY A 154 -19.05 14.94 -11.72
N TYR A 155 -19.85 15.86 -11.17
CA TYR A 155 -20.04 15.99 -9.72
C TYR A 155 -20.64 14.74 -9.05
N LEU A 156 -21.44 13.94 -9.78
CA LEU A 156 -22.01 12.70 -9.23
C LEU A 156 -20.96 11.60 -9.10
N ASP A 157 -20.08 11.46 -10.10
CA ASP A 157 -18.99 10.47 -10.06
C ASP A 157 -17.98 10.84 -8.99
N ALA A 158 -17.61 12.13 -8.89
CA ALA A 158 -16.79 12.63 -7.79
C ALA A 158 -17.39 12.36 -6.41
N PHE A 159 -18.71 12.58 -6.25
CA PHE A 159 -19.39 12.30 -4.99
C PHE A 159 -19.41 10.80 -4.66
N LEU A 160 -19.61 9.94 -5.66
CA LEU A 160 -19.54 8.49 -5.50
C LEU A 160 -18.15 8.05 -5.07
N VAL A 161 -17.10 8.45 -5.79
CA VAL A 161 -15.71 8.10 -5.48
C VAL A 161 -15.32 8.59 -4.08
N LEU A 162 -15.67 9.83 -3.73
CA LEU A 162 -15.40 10.39 -2.40
C LEU A 162 -16.11 9.62 -1.28
N SER A 163 -17.39 9.27 -1.50
CA SER A 163 -18.17 8.49 -0.53
C SER A 163 -17.59 7.09 -0.34
N LEU A 164 -17.14 6.46 -1.42
CA LEU A 164 -16.54 5.13 -1.41
C LEU A 164 -15.18 5.14 -0.70
N GLN A 165 -14.31 6.12 -0.99
CA GLN A 165 -13.02 6.31 -0.32
C GLN A 165 -13.20 6.58 1.18
N THR A 166 -14.11 7.48 1.55
CA THR A 166 -14.37 7.82 2.96
C THR A 166 -14.91 6.62 3.73
N THR A 167 -15.82 5.86 3.10
CA THR A 167 -16.39 4.65 3.71
C THR A 167 -15.32 3.57 3.86
N GLY A 168 -14.46 3.36 2.87
CA GLY A 168 -13.34 2.42 2.94
C GLY A 168 -12.37 2.75 4.07
N LEU A 169 -11.94 4.01 4.17
CA LEU A 169 -11.06 4.49 5.25
C LEU A 169 -11.70 4.34 6.63
N ALA A 170 -12.99 4.69 6.76
CA ALA A 170 -13.72 4.56 8.02
C ALA A 170 -13.89 3.08 8.41
N LEU A 171 -14.22 2.21 7.46
CA LEU A 171 -14.35 0.78 7.69
C LEU A 171 -13.02 0.15 8.12
N GLY A 172 -11.92 0.46 7.44
CA GLY A 172 -10.59 -0.03 7.77
C GLY A 172 -10.09 0.48 9.13
N THR A 173 -10.33 1.74 9.44
CA THR A 173 -10.01 2.30 10.77
C THR A 173 -10.83 1.63 11.87
N PHE A 174 -12.12 1.41 11.62
CA PHE A 174 -13.02 0.75 12.56
C PHE A 174 -12.66 -0.72 12.78
N SER A 175 -12.33 -1.47 11.73
CA SER A 175 -11.91 -2.86 11.84
C SER A 175 -10.60 -2.99 12.60
N MET A 176 -9.61 -2.14 12.31
CA MET A 176 -8.34 -2.11 13.03
C MET A 176 -8.52 -1.71 14.50
N PHE A 177 -9.39 -0.74 14.79
CA PHE A 177 -9.74 -0.38 16.16
C PHE A 177 -10.40 -1.54 16.91
N PHE A 178 -11.29 -2.28 16.24
CA PHE A 178 -11.94 -3.46 16.82
C PHE A 178 -10.93 -4.57 17.13
N PHE A 179 -10.05 -4.91 16.18
CA PHE A 179 -8.97 -5.88 16.41
C PHE A 179 -8.03 -5.44 17.54
N ALA A 180 -7.64 -4.17 17.58
CA ALA A 180 -6.79 -3.66 18.66
C ALA A 180 -7.48 -3.72 20.04
N ARG A 181 -8.80 -3.52 20.09
CA ARG A 181 -9.54 -3.47 21.37
C ARG A 181 -9.98 -4.84 21.89
N TYR A 182 -10.29 -5.77 20.99
CA TYR A 182 -10.86 -7.07 21.31
C TYR A 182 -9.93 -8.24 20.95
N GLY A 183 -8.76 -8.00 20.34
CA GLY A 183 -7.77 -9.02 19.99
C GLY A 183 -7.33 -9.85 21.21
N ASP A 184 -7.14 -9.20 22.37
CA ASP A 184 -6.74 -9.87 23.62
C ASP A 184 -7.81 -10.85 24.16
N LEU A 185 -9.06 -10.73 23.72
CA LEU A 185 -10.18 -11.61 24.10
C LEU A 185 -10.27 -12.86 23.21
N ILE A 186 -9.54 -12.91 22.11
CA ILE A 186 -9.47 -14.07 21.21
C ILE A 186 -8.39 -15.02 21.74
N LYS A 187 -8.63 -15.60 22.92
CA LYS A 187 -7.90 -16.78 23.40
C LYS A 187 -8.73 -18.00 23.04
N PHE A 188 -8.37 -18.68 21.96
CA PHE A 188 -8.84 -20.05 21.74
C PHE A 188 -8.07 -20.95 22.72
N ALA A 189 -8.77 -21.38 23.77
CA ALA A 189 -8.32 -22.43 24.67
C ALA A 189 -8.22 -23.78 23.96
#